data_AF-A0A7L0L3D2-F1
#
_entry.id   AF-A0A7L0L3D2-F1
#
_cell.length_a   1.000
_cell.length_b   1.000
_cell.length_c   1.000
_cell.angle_alpha   90.00
_cell.angle_beta   90.00
_cell.angle_gamma   90.00
#
_symmetry.space_group_name_H-M   'P 1'
#
loop_
_entity.id
_entity.type
_entity.pdbx_description
1 polymer ?
#
loop_
_entity_poly.entity_id
_entity_poly.type
_entity_poly.pdbx_seq_one_letter_code
_entity_poly.pdbx_strand_id
1 'polypeptide(L)'
;MAGALLRGVRRFPWLCNVLLYGGLFAAGDAAQQLLRGQPPDWAQTRRVALVALAFHGNFSYVWLRALERALPGRRPPAVLGKVLCDQLLGAPVAVLAFYTGMSILQRKEDIFSDCKNKFWNTY
;
A
#
# COMPACT_ATOMS: atom_id res chain seq x y z
N MET A 1 -23.66 -14.94 12.10
CA MET A 1 -23.02 -14.25 10.94
C MET A 1 -21.51 -14.07 11.12
N ALA A 2 -21.00 -13.60 12.27
CA ALA A 2 -19.56 -13.43 12.52
C ALA A 2 -18.68 -14.69 12.30
N GLY A 3 -19.18 -15.88 12.69
CA GLY A 3 -18.43 -17.13 12.52
C GLY A 3 -18.24 -17.60 11.08
N ALA A 4 -19.09 -17.18 10.13
CA ALA A 4 -18.91 -17.48 8.70
C ALA A 4 -17.85 -16.56 8.08
N LEU A 5 -17.88 -15.27 8.43
CA LEU A 5 -16.90 -14.29 8.00
C LEU A 5 -15.49 -14.64 8.49
N LEU A 6 -15.34 -14.99 9.78
CA LEU A 6 -14.05 -15.40 10.35
C LEU A 6 -13.47 -16.66 9.67
N ARG A 7 -14.34 -17.60 9.26
CA ARG A 7 -13.92 -18.78 8.48
C ARG A 7 -13.43 -18.40 7.09
N GLY A 8 -14.11 -17.47 6.42
CA GLY A 8 -13.68 -16.93 5.12
C GLY A 8 -12.30 -16.27 5.19
N VAL A 9 -12.08 -15.40 6.20
CA VAL A 9 -10.79 -14.72 6.42
C VAL A 9 -9.64 -15.71 6.65
N ARG A 10 -9.89 -16.76 7.43
CA ARG A 10 -8.89 -17.81 7.66
C ARG A 10 -8.63 -18.68 6.43
N ARG A 11 -9.62 -18.84 5.55
CA ARG A 11 -9.50 -19.65 4.34
C ARG A 11 -8.72 -18.93 3.23
N PHE A 12 -8.91 -17.63 3.09
CA PHE A 12 -8.26 -16.82 2.04
C PHE A 12 -7.54 -15.60 2.62
N PRO A 13 -6.52 -15.80 3.48
CA PRO A 13 -5.89 -14.70 4.21
C PRO A 13 -5.22 -13.69 3.27
N TRP A 14 -4.61 -14.16 2.17
CA TRP A 14 -4.01 -13.27 1.16
C TRP A 14 -5.06 -12.38 0.49
N LEU A 15 -6.15 -12.97 -0.02
CA LEU A 15 -7.20 -12.21 -0.72
C LEU A 15 -7.84 -11.17 0.20
N CYS A 16 -8.16 -11.55 1.44
CA CYS A 16 -8.71 -10.62 2.42
C CYS A 16 -7.74 -9.47 2.72
N ASN A 17 -6.43 -9.75 2.78
CA ASN A 17 -5.41 -8.74 3.04
C ASN A 17 -5.29 -7.77 1.85
N VAL A 18 -5.21 -8.29 0.61
CA VAL A 18 -5.14 -7.48 -0.61
C VAL A 18 -6.38 -6.59 -0.77
N LEU A 19 -7.58 -7.15 -0.58
CA LEU A 19 -8.83 -6.40 -0.65
C LEU A 19 -8.91 -5.32 0.44
N LEU A 20 -8.45 -5.63 1.65
CA LEU A 20 -8.38 -4.66 2.75
C LEU A 20 -7.47 -3.48 2.38
N TYR A 21 -6.26 -3.75 1.86
CA TYR A 21 -5.35 -2.70 1.40
C TYR A 21 -5.96 -1.86 0.28
N GLY A 22 -6.58 -2.51 -0.72
CA GLY A 22 -7.27 -1.81 -1.80
C GLY A 22 -8.37 -0.87 -1.29
N GLY A 23 -9.20 -1.36 -0.37
CA GLY A 23 -10.26 -0.57 0.27
C GLY A 23 -9.72 0.59 1.10
N LEU A 24 -8.70 0.36 1.94
CA LEU A 24 -8.09 1.40 2.77
C LEU A 24 -7.45 2.51 1.95
N PHE A 25 -6.71 2.17 0.89
CA PHE A 25 -6.10 3.17 0.00
C PHE A 25 -7.16 3.98 -0.74
N ALA A 26 -8.20 3.33 -1.28
CA ALA A 26 -9.29 4.01 -1.96
C ALA A 26 -10.09 4.93 -1.00
N ALA A 27 -10.40 4.44 0.20
CA ALA A 27 -11.11 5.21 1.21
C ALA A 27 -10.28 6.40 1.71
N GLY A 28 -8.97 6.21 1.91
CA GLY A 28 -8.05 7.28 2.29
C GLY A 28 -7.95 8.38 1.22
N ASP A 29 -7.85 7.99 -0.05
CA ASP A 29 -7.85 8.94 -1.16
C ASP A 29 -9.20 9.69 -1.26
N ALA A 30 -10.33 8.98 -1.19
CA ALA A 30 -11.65 9.61 -1.19
C ALA A 30 -11.83 10.58 -0.02
N ALA A 31 -11.45 10.18 1.20
CA ALA A 31 -11.50 11.04 2.37
C ALA A 31 -10.63 12.28 2.20
N GLN A 32 -9.41 12.13 1.69
CA GLN A 32 -8.51 13.25 1.40
C GLN A 32 -9.12 14.22 0.38
N GLN A 33 -9.74 13.71 -0.68
CA GLN A 33 -10.40 14.53 -1.70
C GLN A 33 -11.58 15.32 -1.12
N LEU A 34 -12.41 14.67 -0.30
CA LEU A 34 -13.54 15.32 0.38
C LEU A 34 -13.09 16.41 1.35
N LEU A 35 -12.01 16.16 2.12
CA LEU A 35 -11.45 17.14 3.06
C LEU A 35 -10.83 18.36 2.37
N ARG A 36 -10.37 18.22 1.12
CA ARG A 36 -9.87 19.35 0.31
C ARG A 36 -10.98 20.27 -0.21
N GLY A 37 -12.25 19.88 -0.08
CA GLY A 37 -13.41 20.70 -0.46
C GLY A 37 -13.55 20.93 -1.97
N GLN A 38 -12.85 20.14 -2.80
CA GLN A 38 -12.97 20.18 -4.26
C GLN A 38 -13.89 19.05 -4.76
N PRO A 39 -14.49 19.18 -5.96
CA PRO A 39 -15.26 18.09 -6.55
C PRO A 39 -14.40 16.81 -6.64
N PRO A 40 -14.89 15.66 -6.13
CA PRO A 40 -14.10 14.44 -6.08
C PRO A 40 -13.84 13.87 -7.48
N ASP A 41 -12.57 13.62 -7.78
CA ASP A 41 -12.10 12.82 -8.91
C ASP A 41 -12.12 11.33 -8.53
N TRP A 42 -13.25 10.69 -8.80
CA TRP A 42 -13.40 9.24 -8.59
C TRP A 42 -12.54 8.40 -9.53
N ALA A 43 -12.09 8.94 -10.67
CA ALA A 43 -11.16 8.24 -11.55
C ALA A 43 -9.78 8.14 -10.89
N GLN A 44 -9.34 9.17 -10.17
CA GLN A 44 -8.14 9.12 -9.32
C GLN A 44 -8.26 8.03 -8.26
N THR A 45 -9.37 7.99 -7.51
CA THR A 45 -9.59 6.95 -6.48
C THR A 45 -9.56 5.54 -7.06
N ARG A 46 -10.14 5.33 -8.25
CA ARG A 46 -10.04 4.05 -8.95
C ARG A 46 -8.60 3.67 -9.30
N ARG A 47 -7.79 4.62 -9.78
CA ARG A 47 -6.36 4.36 -10.08
C ARG A 47 -5.59 3.99 -8.82
N VAL A 48 -5.82 4.71 -7.71
CA VAL A 48 -5.24 4.40 -6.40
C VAL A 48 -5.63 3.00 -5.95
N ALA A 49 -6.91 2.64 -6.06
CA ALA A 49 -7.40 1.30 -5.73
C ALA A 49 -6.73 0.22 -6.59
N LEU A 50 -6.56 0.45 -7.90
CA LEU A 50 -5.88 -0.48 -8.80
C LEU A 50 -4.42 -0.69 -8.43
N VAL A 51 -3.67 0.38 -8.15
CA VAL A 51 -2.27 0.29 -7.71
C VAL A 51 -2.16 -0.44 -6.37
N ALA A 52 -3.12 -0.21 -5.47
CA ALA A 52 -3.16 -0.89 -4.18
C ALA A 52 -3.46 -2.39 -4.31
N LEU A 53 -4.44 -2.76 -5.13
CA LEU A 53 -4.83 -4.16 -5.38
C LEU A 53 -3.77 -4.92 -6.19
N ALA A 54 -3.19 -4.29 -7.21
CA ALA A 54 -2.22 -4.94 -8.09
C ALA A 54 -0.85 -5.10 -7.43
N PHE A 55 -0.41 -4.11 -6.65
CA PHE A 55 0.93 -4.10 -6.07
C PHE A 55 0.93 -4.05 -4.54
N HIS A 56 0.41 -2.98 -3.92
CA HIS A 56 0.69 -2.71 -2.49
C HIS A 56 0.16 -3.80 -1.55
N GLY A 57 -1.03 -4.33 -1.82
CA GLY A 57 -1.61 -5.42 -1.03
C GLY A 57 -0.76 -6.69 -1.12
N ASN A 58 -0.27 -7.02 -2.32
CA ASN A 58 0.58 -8.19 -2.56
C ASN A 58 1.95 -8.01 -1.91
N PHE A 59 2.56 -6.86 -2.15
CA PHE A 59 3.85 -6.50 -1.59
C PHE A 59 3.81 -6.53 -0.07
N SER A 60 2.86 -5.85 0.56
CA SER A 60 2.71 -5.81 2.02
C SER A 60 2.51 -7.20 2.61
N TYR A 61 1.67 -8.04 1.99
CA TYR A 61 1.43 -9.40 2.47
C TYR A 61 2.70 -10.25 2.46
N VAL A 62 3.49 -10.19 1.39
CA VAL A 62 4.74 -10.95 1.27
C VAL A 62 5.83 -10.36 2.18
N TRP A 63 5.97 -9.04 2.18
CA TRP A 63 6.99 -8.30 2.91
C TRP A 63 6.88 -8.47 4.41
N LEU A 64 5.67 -8.31 4.98
CA LEU A 64 5.46 -8.51 6.42
C LEU A 64 5.75 -9.95 6.86
N ARG A 65 5.44 -10.94 6.01
CA ARG A 65 5.78 -12.34 6.28
C ARG A 65 7.29 -12.59 6.19
N ALA A 66 7.99 -11.92 5.28
CA ALA A 66 9.45 -11.99 5.18
C ALA A 66 10.10 -11.34 6.42
N LEU A 67 9.64 -10.17 6.84
CA LEU A 67 10.12 -9.50 8.05
C LEU A 67 9.88 -10.34 9.31
N GLU A 68 8.72 -10.99 9.44
CA GLU A 68 8.44 -11.86 10.59
C GLU A 68 9.36 -13.10 10.60
N ARG A 69 9.71 -13.65 9.43
CA ARG A 69 10.67 -14.76 9.34
C ARG A 69 12.10 -14.34 9.65
N ALA A 70 12.52 -13.16 9.19
CA ALA A 70 13.87 -12.65 9.38
C ALA A 70 14.12 -12.17 10.81
N LEU A 71 13.12 -11.54 11.43
CA LEU A 71 13.19 -10.96 12.77
C LEU A 71 12.06 -11.50 13.64
N PRO A 72 12.08 -12.78 14.05
CA PRO A 72 10.95 -13.38 14.73
C PRO A 72 10.68 -12.75 16.10
N GLY A 73 9.39 -12.64 16.43
CA GLY A 73 8.94 -12.24 17.75
C GLY A 73 8.71 -10.74 17.92
N ARG A 74 8.39 -10.37 19.16
CA ARG A 74 7.86 -9.04 19.54
C ARG A 74 8.72 -8.29 20.55
N ARG A 75 9.92 -8.80 20.84
CA ARG A 75 10.88 -8.11 21.72
C ARG A 75 11.25 -6.74 21.12
N PRO A 76 11.41 -5.67 21.93
CA PRO A 76 11.71 -4.33 21.44
C PRO A 76 12.82 -4.26 20.36
N PRO A 77 13.98 -4.93 20.48
CA PRO A 77 15.00 -4.88 19.43
C PRO A 77 14.58 -5.55 18.11
N ALA A 78 13.76 -6.61 18.16
CA ALA A 78 13.25 -7.26 16.95
C ALA A 78 12.22 -6.36 16.24
N VAL A 79 11.35 -5.70 17.02
CA VAL A 79 10.39 -4.73 16.48
C VAL A 79 11.11 -3.54 15.88
N LEU A 80 12.12 -2.99 16.56
CA LEU A 80 12.93 -1.89 16.03
C LEU A 80 13.64 -2.28 14.73
N GLY A 81 14.23 -3.48 14.67
CA GLY A 81 14.81 -4.02 13.44
C GLY A 81 13.80 -4.10 12.30
N LYS A 82 12.56 -4.56 12.56
CA LYS A 82 11.49 -4.61 11.55
C LYS A 82 11.17 -3.21 11.03
N VAL A 83 11.00 -2.25 11.92
CA VAL A 83 10.70 -0.86 11.57
C VAL A 83 11.82 -0.26 10.72
N LEU A 84 13.08 -0.48 11.10
CA LEU A 84 14.23 0.00 10.32
C LEU A 84 14.28 -0.65 8.93
N CYS A 85 14.10 -1.97 8.83
CA CYS A 85 14.04 -2.63 7.53
C CYS A 85 12.86 -2.14 6.67
N ASP A 86 11.69 -1.97 7.28
CA ASP A 86 10.51 -1.46 6.59
C ASP A 86 10.75 -0.05 6.07
N GLN A 87 11.30 0.84 6.90
CA GLN A 87 11.56 2.22 6.51
C GLN A 87 12.74 2.36 5.54
N LEU A 88 13.75 1.48 5.56
CA LEU A 88 14.91 1.59 4.68
C LEU A 88 14.74 0.84 3.35
N LEU A 89 13.87 -0.17 3.29
CA LEU A 89 13.74 -1.05 2.12
C LEU A 89 12.29 -1.23 1.66
N GLY A 90 11.35 -1.42 2.59
CA GLY A 90 9.95 -1.65 2.26
C GLY A 90 9.28 -0.40 1.69
N ALA A 91 9.34 0.69 2.44
CA ALA A 91 8.70 1.94 2.10
C ALA A 91 9.30 2.64 0.87
N PRO A 92 10.62 2.61 0.55
CA PRO A 92 11.11 3.16 -0.71
C PRO A 92 10.55 2.40 -1.91
N VAL A 93 10.49 1.07 -1.83
CA VAL A 93 9.93 0.22 -2.88
C VAL A 93 8.44 0.50 -3.07
N ALA A 94 7.68 0.61 -1.98
CA ALA A 94 6.26 0.95 -2.04
C ALA A 94 6.02 2.33 -2.67
N VAL A 95 6.77 3.36 -2.24
CA VAL A 95 6.65 4.72 -2.78
C VAL A 95 7.00 4.78 -4.27
N LEU A 96 8.09 4.15 -4.69
CA LEU A 96 8.48 4.07 -6.10
C LEU A 96 7.40 3.37 -6.95
N ALA A 97 6.88 2.24 -6.46
CA ALA A 97 5.83 1.51 -7.15
C ALA A 97 4.53 2.32 -7.23
N PHE A 98 4.20 3.09 -6.18
CA PHE A 98 3.03 3.96 -6.19
C PHE A 98 3.13 5.03 -7.26
N TYR A 99 4.21 5.82 -7.27
CA TYR A 99 4.38 6.90 -8.24
C TYR A 99 4.49 6.39 -9.67
N THR A 100 5.23 5.31 -9.88
CA THR A 100 5.36 4.66 -11.20
C THR A 100 4.00 4.15 -11.67
N GLY A 101 3.27 3.41 -10.83
CA GLY A 101 1.96 2.86 -11.17
C GLY A 101 0.92 3.93 -11.46
N MET A 102 0.91 5.00 -10.66
CA MET A 102 0.03 6.15 -10.90
C MET A 102 0.36 6.86 -12.20
N SER A 103 1.65 7.06 -12.52
CA SER A 103 2.07 7.71 -13.77
C SER A 103 1.68 6.90 -15.00
N ILE A 104 1.80 5.57 -14.94
CA ILE A 104 1.31 4.65 -15.99
C ILE A 104 -0.21 4.78 -16.16
N LEU A 105 -0.98 4.73 -15.08
CA LEU A 105 -2.45 4.81 -15.14
C LEU A 105 -2.98 6.20 -15.51
N GLN A 106 -2.18 7.25 -15.32
CA GLN A 106 -2.45 8.60 -15.77
C GLN A 106 -1.94 8.86 -17.20
N ARG A 107 -1.25 7.89 -17.83
CA ARG A 107 -0.65 7.99 -19.17
C ARG A 107 0.30 9.19 -19.31
N LYS A 108 1.12 9.45 -18.29
CA LYS A 108 2.16 10.48 -18.37
C LYS A 108 3.25 10.07 -19.36
N GLU A 109 3.80 11.04 -20.09
CA GLU A 109 4.89 10.80 -21.05
C GLU A 109 6.20 10.41 -20.35
N ASP A 110 6.50 11.00 -19.17
CA ASP A 110 7.62 10.58 -18.33
C ASP A 110 7.13 9.93 -17.03
N ILE A 111 7.21 8.60 -17.01
CA ILE A 111 6.76 7.74 -15.91
C ILE A 111 7.62 7.93 -14.65
N PHE A 112 8.89 8.33 -14.79
CA PHE A 112 9.84 8.46 -13.67
C PHE A 112 9.98 9.89 -13.16
N SER A 113 9.39 10.88 -13.84
CA SER A 113 9.40 12.30 -13.43
C SER A 113 8.88 12.49 -11.99
N ASP A 114 7.74 11.88 -11.66
CA ASP A 114 7.15 11.93 -10.32
C ASP A 114 8.07 11.27 -9.27
N CYS A 115 8.71 10.14 -9.61
CA CYS A 115 9.69 9.52 -8.72
C CYS A 115 10.87 10.46 -8.46
N LYS A 116 11.48 11.03 -9.50
CA LYS A 116 12.64 11.93 -9.34
C LYS A 116 12.30 13.18 -8.50
N ASN A 117 11.12 13.74 -8.70
CA ASN A 117 10.74 15.02 -8.10
C ASN A 117 10.07 14.88 -6.71
N LYS A 118 9.37 13.78 -6.44
CA LYS A 118 8.57 13.62 -5.22
C LYS A 118 9.16 12.63 -4.23
N PHE A 119 10.02 11.71 -4.67
CA PHE A 119 10.58 10.69 -3.78
C PHE A 119 11.29 11.32 -2.58
N TRP A 120 12.20 12.27 -2.81
CA TRP A 120 12.93 12.97 -1.74
C TRP A 120 12.10 13.92 -0.87
N ASN A 121 10.90 14.32 -1.32
CA ASN A 121 9.99 15.09 -0.46
C ASN A 121 9.14 14.18 0.44
N THR A 122 9.07 12.89 0.11
CA THR A 122 8.25 11.90 0.81
C THR A 122 9.10 11.04 1.77
N TYR A 123 10.41 10.99 1.54
CA TYR A 123 11.40 10.23 2.29
C TYR A 123 12.37 11.15 3.01
#